data_AF-A0A0W0VMY0-F1
#
_entry.id   AF-A0A0W0VMY0-F1
#
_cell.length_a   1.000
_cell.length_b   1.000
_cell.length_c   1.000
_cell.angle_alpha   90.00
_cell.angle_beta   90.00
_cell.angle_gamma   90.00
#
_symmetry.space_group_name_H-M   'P 1'
#
loop_
_entity.id
_entity.type
_entity.pdbx_description
1 polymer ?
#
loop_
_entity_poly.entity_id
_entity_poly.type
_entity_poly.pdbx_seq_one_letter_code
_entity_poly.pdbx_strand_id
1 'polypeptide(L)'
;MTTPTIRETEQFMDENESFFNMPLTHQKDFQAFYVESGNLHIIREYSEKLTRLLNEEKKQKREWLKGNFKPALMNEKIRQFIMENKNHPAINLWKYKGPKKELQHDFIFWRMRRLKDPLEEQLPVAVFVDSEALEDMVDDYKDYIQELTGTYPNKNLEIEDDEATLFFPDKEKANAFFAEQARKNRPYIVLDSKTKQVLVFSLGDGNMDESGQYDIETIFSLMEQSNLIGNKAFI
;
A
#
# COMPACT_ATOMS: atom_id res chain seq x y z
N MET A 1 25.44 -16.35 9.65
CA MET A 1 25.47 -14.91 9.34
C MET A 1 26.48 -14.27 10.27
N THR A 2 27.25 -13.29 9.83
CA THR A 2 28.22 -12.56 10.65
C THR A 2 27.49 -11.65 11.64
N THR A 3 27.88 -11.70 12.91
CA THR A 3 27.33 -10.84 13.96
C THR A 3 27.59 -9.37 13.63
N PRO A 4 26.54 -8.51 13.63
CA PRO A 4 26.74 -7.08 13.38
C PRO A 4 27.62 -6.43 14.45
N THR A 5 28.51 -5.56 14.03
CA THR A 5 29.39 -4.81 14.94
C THR A 5 28.62 -3.69 15.64
N ILE A 6 29.16 -3.23 16.78
CA ILE A 6 28.61 -2.05 17.49
C ILE A 6 28.62 -0.84 16.56
N ARG A 7 29.74 -0.60 15.87
CA ARG A 7 29.94 0.54 14.97
C ARG A 7 28.95 0.56 13.80
N GLU A 8 28.72 -0.58 13.16
CA GLU A 8 27.73 -0.67 12.07
C GLU A 8 26.31 -0.38 12.57
N THR A 9 25.98 -0.86 13.77
CA THR A 9 24.65 -0.65 14.36
C THR A 9 24.46 0.80 14.80
N GLU A 10 25.48 1.41 15.40
CA GLU A 10 25.51 2.84 15.75
C GLU A 10 25.33 3.71 14.50
N GLN A 11 26.08 3.44 13.43
CA GLN A 11 25.95 4.19 12.18
C GLN A 11 24.53 4.13 11.63
N PHE A 12 23.90 2.94 11.63
CA PHE A 12 22.51 2.82 11.20
C PHE A 12 21.53 3.60 12.10
N MET A 13 21.74 3.57 13.42
CA MET A 13 20.91 4.31 14.36
C MET A 13 21.06 5.82 14.19
N ASP A 14 22.28 6.31 13.92
CA ASP A 14 22.56 7.73 13.66
C ASP A 14 21.90 8.19 12.35
N GLU A 15 21.99 7.38 11.28
CA GLU A 15 21.30 7.66 10.01
C GLU A 15 19.77 7.70 10.14
N ASN A 16 19.22 7.08 11.19
CA ASN A 16 17.79 7.02 11.48
C ASN A 16 17.46 7.60 12.86
N GLU A 17 18.25 8.56 13.34
CA GLU A 17 18.21 9.05 14.73
C GLU A 17 16.79 9.47 15.14
N SER A 18 16.09 10.19 14.25
CA SER A 18 14.75 10.67 14.53
C SER A 18 13.74 9.53 14.79
N PHE A 19 13.92 8.35 14.19
CA PHE A 19 13.05 7.20 14.47
C PHE A 19 13.24 6.67 15.90
N PHE A 20 14.48 6.68 16.40
CA PHE A 20 14.80 6.17 17.74
C PHE A 20 14.56 7.20 18.85
N ASN A 21 14.75 8.49 18.57
CA ASN A 21 14.64 9.56 19.56
C ASN A 21 13.24 10.19 19.67
N MET A 22 12.45 10.21 18.59
CA MET A 22 11.11 10.80 18.60
C MET A 22 10.12 10.09 19.53
N PRO A 23 10.11 8.76 19.68
CA PRO A 23 9.30 8.07 20.68
C PRO A 23 9.60 8.50 22.12
N LEU A 24 10.82 8.98 22.38
CA LEU A 24 11.29 9.38 23.72
C LEU A 24 10.95 10.83 24.06
N THR A 25 10.94 11.70 23.04
CA THR A 25 10.80 13.16 23.20
C THR A 25 9.40 13.67 22.80
N HIS A 26 8.81 13.08 21.77
CA HIS A 26 7.55 13.51 21.14
C HIS A 26 6.66 12.30 20.85
N GLN A 27 6.41 11.48 21.88
CA GLN A 27 5.68 10.22 21.75
C GLN A 27 4.30 10.37 21.10
N LYS A 28 3.58 11.45 21.40
CA LYS A 28 2.25 11.72 20.84
C LYS A 28 2.30 11.93 19.32
N ASP A 29 3.25 12.72 18.84
CA ASP A 29 3.39 13.01 17.41
C ASP A 29 3.87 11.78 16.65
N PHE A 30 4.80 11.03 17.25
CA PHE A 30 5.26 9.76 16.72
C PHE A 30 4.10 8.76 16.61
N GLN A 31 3.26 8.64 17.65
CA GLN A 31 2.10 7.78 17.63
C GLN A 31 1.04 8.26 16.62
N ALA A 32 0.76 9.56 16.56
CA ALA A 32 -0.19 10.16 15.63
C ALA A 32 0.16 9.82 14.18
N PHE A 33 1.44 9.93 13.80
CA PHE A 33 1.92 9.52 12.48
C PHE A 33 1.54 8.07 12.12
N TYR A 34 1.74 7.12 13.03
CA TYR A 34 1.37 5.72 12.77
C TYR A 34 -0.13 5.44 12.86
N VAL A 35 -0.88 6.22 13.64
CA VAL A 35 -2.34 6.15 13.68
C VAL A 35 -2.93 6.66 12.35
N GLU A 36 -2.54 7.87 11.93
CA GLU A 36 -3.00 8.51 10.70
C GLU A 36 -2.64 7.67 9.47
N SER A 37 -1.41 7.14 9.41
CA SER A 37 -0.99 6.23 8.34
C SER A 37 -1.59 4.82 8.45
N GLY A 38 -2.24 4.44 9.56
CA GLY A 38 -2.87 3.13 9.74
C GLY A 38 -1.88 2.00 10.01
N ASN A 39 -0.66 2.38 10.35
CA ASN A 39 0.49 1.50 10.56
C ASN A 39 0.81 1.31 12.04
N LEU A 40 -0.14 1.61 12.93
CA LEU A 40 0.01 1.44 14.38
C LEU A 40 0.44 0.01 14.74
N HIS A 41 -0.11 -1.00 14.04
CA HIS A 41 0.25 -2.40 14.25
C HIS A 41 1.73 -2.70 13.90
N ILE A 42 2.27 -2.05 12.86
CA ILE A 42 3.65 -2.24 12.39
C ILE A 42 4.64 -1.71 13.42
N ILE A 43 4.44 -0.48 13.89
CA ILE A 43 5.32 0.09 14.92
C ILE A 43 5.17 -0.64 16.25
N ARG A 44 3.96 -1.10 16.58
CA ARG A 44 3.71 -1.90 17.78
C ARG A 44 4.50 -3.20 17.76
N GLU A 45 4.44 -3.97 16.66
CA GLU A 45 5.21 -5.21 16.51
C GLU A 45 6.72 -4.98 16.71
N TYR A 46 7.27 -3.96 16.05
CA TYR A 46 8.70 -3.60 16.19
C TYR A 46 9.05 -3.25 17.63
N SER A 47 8.26 -2.37 18.25
CA SER A 47 8.49 -1.89 19.61
C SER A 47 8.37 -3.00 20.66
N GLU A 48 7.42 -3.92 20.51
CA GLU A 48 7.21 -5.03 21.44
C GLU A 48 8.39 -6.01 21.38
N LYS A 49 8.85 -6.37 20.17
CA LYS A 49 10.02 -7.26 20.00
C LYS A 49 11.28 -6.65 20.59
N LEU A 50 11.56 -5.37 20.29
CA LEU A 50 12.70 -4.66 20.86
C LEU A 50 12.60 -4.53 22.38
N THR A 51 11.41 -4.24 22.90
CA THR A 51 11.17 -4.14 24.35
C THR A 51 11.39 -5.47 25.07
N ARG A 52 11.04 -6.60 24.46
CA ARG A 52 11.32 -7.94 25.02
C ARG A 52 12.82 -8.16 25.17
N LEU A 53 13.61 -7.84 24.14
CA LEU A 53 15.07 -7.98 24.19
C LEU A 53 15.70 -7.04 25.24
N LEU A 54 15.20 -5.80 25.35
CA LEU A 54 15.65 -4.86 26.38
C LEU A 54 15.25 -5.28 27.80
N ASN A 55 14.13 -5.98 27.98
CA ASN A 55 13.66 -6.45 29.29
C ASN A 55 14.54 -7.56 29.88
N GLU A 56 15.22 -8.35 29.05
CA GLU A 56 16.20 -9.36 29.50
C GLU A 56 17.34 -8.67 30.30
N GLU A 57 17.60 -7.39 30.02
CA GLU A 57 18.70 -6.61 30.59
C GLU A 57 18.19 -5.29 31.22
N LYS A 58 17.59 -5.37 32.41
CA LYS A 58 16.90 -4.25 33.09
C LYS A 58 17.70 -2.93 33.14
N LYS A 59 19.03 -3.00 33.26
CA LYS A 59 19.91 -1.81 33.28
C LYS A 59 19.98 -1.15 31.90
N GLN A 60 20.03 -1.93 30.83
CA GLN A 60 20.10 -1.44 29.44
C GLN A 60 18.78 -0.78 29.03
N LYS A 61 17.63 -1.34 29.42
CA LYS A 61 16.32 -0.71 29.18
C LYS A 61 16.20 0.69 29.77
N ARG A 62 16.67 0.89 31.01
CA ARG A 62 16.60 2.21 31.67
C ARG A 62 17.41 3.26 30.93
N GLU A 63 18.58 2.88 30.41
CA GLU A 63 19.43 3.79 29.63
C GLU A 63 18.83 4.05 28.24
N TRP A 64 18.24 3.02 27.61
CA TRP A 64 17.53 3.14 26.34
C TRP A 64 16.39 4.17 26.41
N LEU A 65 15.57 4.13 27.47
CA LEU A 65 14.46 5.08 27.67
C LEU A 65 14.92 6.52 27.93
N LYS A 66 16.20 6.73 28.24
CA LYS A 66 16.81 8.07 28.37
C LYS A 66 17.49 8.53 27.06
N GLY A 67 17.42 7.74 25.99
CA GLY A 67 18.13 8.00 24.73
C GLY A 67 19.59 7.58 24.73
N ASN A 68 20.06 6.88 25.77
CA ASN A 68 21.41 6.32 25.81
C ASN A 68 21.42 4.87 25.30
N PHE A 69 21.66 4.70 24.00
CA PHE A 69 21.57 3.39 23.34
C PHE A 69 22.83 2.52 23.51
N LYS A 70 24.00 3.12 23.77
CA LYS A 70 25.30 2.42 23.85
C LYS A 70 25.32 1.20 24.77
N PRO A 71 24.76 1.24 26.00
CA PRO A 71 24.74 0.09 26.87
C PRO A 71 23.95 -1.09 26.29
N ALA A 72 22.88 -0.83 25.54
CA ALA A 72 22.07 -1.87 24.90
C ALA A 72 22.77 -2.47 23.69
N LEU A 73 23.53 -1.66 22.95
CA LEU A 73 24.31 -2.12 21.80
C LEU A 73 25.46 -3.06 22.18
N MET A 74 25.84 -3.17 23.45
CA MET A 74 26.76 -4.22 23.91
C MET A 74 26.14 -5.63 23.77
N ASN A 75 24.82 -5.72 23.81
CA ASN A 75 24.09 -6.98 23.62
C ASN A 75 23.99 -7.34 22.14
N GLU A 76 24.56 -8.50 21.78
CA GLU A 76 24.54 -9.02 20.42
C GLU A 76 23.12 -9.21 19.86
N LYS A 77 22.18 -9.71 20.66
CA LYS A 77 20.81 -9.95 20.18
C LYS A 77 20.11 -8.65 19.80
N ILE A 78 20.42 -7.55 20.51
CA ILE A 78 19.86 -6.23 20.21
C ILE A 78 20.44 -5.71 18.90
N ARG A 79 21.75 -5.85 18.69
CA ARG A 79 22.40 -5.47 17.42
C ARG A 79 21.87 -6.27 16.24
N GLN A 80 21.79 -7.60 16.40
CA GLN A 80 21.20 -8.50 15.39
C GLN A 80 19.78 -8.06 15.06
N PHE A 81 18.93 -7.87 16.07
CA PHE A 81 17.55 -7.42 15.86
C PHE A 81 17.49 -6.11 15.08
N ILE A 82 18.26 -5.08 15.47
CA ILE A 82 18.24 -3.77 14.79
C ILE A 82 18.65 -3.92 13.33
N MET A 83 19.74 -4.65 13.05
CA MET A 83 20.30 -4.78 11.72
C MET A 83 19.48 -5.71 10.80
N GLU A 84 18.88 -6.77 11.35
CA GLU A 84 17.93 -7.62 10.62
C GLU A 84 16.65 -6.85 10.27
N ASN A 85 16.26 -5.90 11.12
CA ASN A 85 15.09 -5.05 10.93
C ASN A 85 15.44 -3.67 10.35
N LYS A 86 16.63 -3.49 9.75
CA LYS A 86 17.05 -2.20 9.20
C LYS A 86 16.13 -1.67 8.09
N ASN A 87 15.47 -2.59 7.38
CA ASN A 87 14.50 -2.32 6.32
C ASN A 87 13.04 -2.49 6.81
N HIS A 88 12.82 -2.47 8.12
CA HIS A 88 11.48 -2.63 8.69
C HIS A 88 10.59 -1.44 8.30
N PRO A 89 9.29 -1.64 7.99
CA PRO A 89 8.46 -0.56 7.47
C PRO A 89 8.23 0.54 8.50
N ALA A 90 8.27 0.21 9.79
CA ALA A 90 8.27 1.24 10.83
C ALA A 90 9.37 2.28 10.57
N ILE A 91 10.60 1.83 10.30
CA ILE A 91 11.75 2.70 10.07
C ILE A 91 11.60 3.44 8.74
N ASN A 92 11.26 2.72 7.66
CA ASN A 92 11.14 3.31 6.33
C ASN A 92 10.02 4.35 6.25
N LEU A 93 8.83 4.06 6.78
CA LEU A 93 7.71 4.99 6.83
C LEU A 93 8.11 6.28 7.54
N TRP A 94 8.82 6.15 8.66
CA TRP A 94 9.30 7.30 9.41
C TRP A 94 10.37 8.09 8.66
N LYS A 95 11.34 7.39 8.05
CA LYS A 95 12.44 7.98 7.28
C LYS A 95 11.92 8.87 6.15
N TYR A 96 10.83 8.46 5.52
CA TYR A 96 10.28 9.15 4.37
C TYR A 96 9.02 9.98 4.69
N LYS A 97 8.78 10.37 5.95
CA LYS A 97 7.63 11.22 6.36
C LYS A 97 7.47 12.59 5.65
N GLY A 98 8.24 12.85 4.58
CA GLY A 98 8.12 14.02 3.72
C GLY A 98 6.71 14.19 3.12
N PRO A 99 6.44 15.36 2.52
CA PRO A 99 5.11 15.74 2.08
C PRO A 99 4.58 14.71 1.08
N LYS A 100 3.48 14.06 1.50
CA LYS A 100 2.64 13.10 0.77
C LYS A 100 2.83 13.16 -0.76
N LYS A 101 3.42 12.12 -1.38
CA LYS A 101 3.02 11.59 -2.71
C LYS A 101 3.79 10.35 -3.19
N GLU A 102 5.00 10.06 -2.73
CA GLU A 102 5.81 8.99 -3.36
C GLU A 102 5.92 7.64 -2.60
N LEU A 103 5.40 7.52 -1.38
CA LEU A 103 5.64 6.32 -0.53
C LEU A 103 4.60 5.22 -0.59
N GLN A 104 3.49 5.47 -1.26
CA GLN A 104 2.43 4.46 -1.36
C GLN A 104 2.89 3.26 -2.20
N HIS A 105 3.75 3.51 -3.19
CA HIS A 105 4.23 2.50 -4.13
C HIS A 105 5.12 1.44 -3.46
N ASP A 106 6.06 1.84 -2.59
CA ASP A 106 6.95 0.91 -1.89
C ASP A 106 6.24 0.13 -0.75
N PHE A 107 5.17 0.70 -0.18
CA PHE A 107 4.45 0.12 0.94
C PHE A 107 3.53 -1.04 0.51
N ILE A 108 2.84 -0.92 -0.63
CA ILE A 108 2.03 -2.01 -1.22
C ILE A 108 2.93 -3.20 -1.59
N PHE A 109 4.11 -2.92 -2.14
CA PHE A 109 5.11 -3.94 -2.45
C PHE A 109 5.61 -4.72 -1.21
N TRP A 110 5.73 -4.07 -0.06
CA TRP A 110 6.29 -4.70 1.14
C TRP A 110 5.26 -5.52 1.93
N ARG A 111 4.01 -5.03 2.11
CA ARG A 111 2.95 -5.77 2.83
C ARG A 111 2.63 -7.11 2.17
N MET A 112 2.74 -7.17 0.84
CA MET A 112 2.51 -8.38 0.03
C MET A 112 3.67 -9.37 0.10
N ARG A 113 4.90 -8.90 0.34
CA ARG A 113 6.12 -9.73 0.42
C ARG A 113 6.16 -10.62 1.67
N ARG A 114 5.42 -10.28 2.73
CA ARG A 114 5.32 -11.04 3.99
C ARG A 114 4.32 -12.20 3.96
N LEU A 115 3.46 -12.27 2.95
CA LEU A 115 2.50 -13.36 2.76
C LEU A 115 3.05 -14.52 1.90
N LYS A 116 4.35 -14.52 1.57
CA LYS A 116 4.95 -15.58 0.74
C LYS A 116 5.19 -16.87 1.53
N ASP A 117 4.25 -17.81 1.41
CA ASP A 117 4.60 -19.19 1.03
C ASP A 117 4.91 -19.19 -0.50
N PRO A 118 5.73 -20.12 -1.02
CA PRO A 118 6.40 -19.97 -2.30
C PRO A 118 5.57 -20.52 -3.46
N LEU A 119 4.71 -19.68 -4.05
CA LEU A 119 4.35 -19.82 -5.45
C LEU A 119 4.45 -18.43 -6.11
N GLU A 120 5.43 -18.34 -7.01
CA GLU A 120 5.61 -17.44 -8.15
C GLU A 120 5.21 -15.95 -8.08
N GLU A 121 6.07 -15.14 -8.68
CA GLU A 121 5.96 -13.71 -8.84
C GLU A 121 4.70 -13.31 -9.64
N GLN A 122 3.62 -12.96 -8.93
CA GLN A 122 2.59 -12.07 -9.47
C GLN A 122 2.55 -10.81 -8.62
N LEU A 123 3.06 -9.71 -9.19
CA LEU A 123 2.96 -8.39 -8.58
C LEU A 123 1.49 -7.95 -8.59
N PRO A 124 1.04 -7.17 -7.60
CA PRO A 124 -0.32 -6.62 -7.63
C PRO A 124 -0.55 -5.82 -8.92
N VAL A 125 -1.75 -5.97 -9.47
CA VAL A 125 -2.17 -5.19 -10.63
C VAL A 125 -2.84 -3.92 -10.10
N ALA A 126 -2.15 -2.79 -10.29
CA ALA A 126 -2.71 -1.47 -10.07
C ALA A 126 -3.28 -0.98 -11.39
N VAL A 127 -4.58 -0.67 -11.41
CA VAL A 127 -5.27 -0.18 -12.59
C VAL A 127 -5.92 1.16 -12.34
N PHE A 128 -5.91 2.00 -13.36
CA PHE A 128 -6.67 3.24 -13.40
C PHE A 128 -8.05 2.95 -13.97
N VAL A 129 -9.10 3.46 -13.33
CA VAL A 129 -10.49 3.30 -13.77
C VAL A 129 -11.09 4.67 -13.97
N ASP A 130 -11.62 4.94 -15.16
CA ASP A 130 -12.44 6.11 -15.48
C ASP A 130 -13.87 5.64 -15.76
N SER A 131 -14.85 6.18 -15.05
CA SER A 131 -16.26 5.75 -15.14
C SER A 131 -17.25 6.79 -14.58
N GLU A 132 -18.35 7.03 -15.29
CA GLU A 132 -19.50 7.77 -14.74
C GLU A 132 -20.20 7.03 -13.57
N ALA A 133 -19.97 5.72 -13.43
CA ALA A 133 -20.50 4.87 -12.36
C ALA A 133 -19.44 4.55 -11.28
N LEU A 134 -18.40 5.38 -11.17
CA LEU A 134 -17.24 5.10 -10.34
C LEU A 134 -17.58 4.88 -8.86
N GLU A 135 -18.48 5.68 -8.29
CA GLU A 135 -18.83 5.60 -6.87
C GLU A 135 -19.39 4.21 -6.52
N ASP A 136 -20.33 3.71 -7.32
CA ASP A 136 -20.90 2.38 -7.20
C ASP A 136 -19.85 1.27 -7.41
N MET A 137 -18.95 1.45 -8.38
CA MET A 137 -17.87 0.48 -8.65
C MET A 137 -16.87 0.42 -7.49
N VAL A 138 -16.58 1.56 -6.88
CA VAL A 138 -15.70 1.65 -5.72
C VAL A 138 -16.30 0.93 -4.52
N ASP A 139 -17.61 1.05 -4.30
CA ASP A 139 -18.28 0.32 -3.22
C ASP A 139 -18.30 -1.20 -3.47
N ASP A 140 -18.61 -1.63 -4.69
CA ASP A 140 -18.48 -3.05 -5.06
C ASP A 140 -17.05 -3.57 -4.89
N TYR A 141 -16.05 -2.75 -5.21
CA TYR A 141 -14.64 -3.10 -5.02
C TYR A 141 -14.32 -3.29 -3.54
N LYS A 142 -14.85 -2.43 -2.66
CA LYS A 142 -14.65 -2.57 -1.22
C LYS A 142 -15.21 -3.89 -0.71
N ASP A 143 -16.42 -4.24 -1.13
CA ASP A 143 -17.07 -5.50 -0.77
C ASP A 143 -16.30 -6.71 -1.33
N TYR A 144 -15.90 -6.65 -2.61
CA TYR A 144 -15.14 -7.71 -3.27
C TYR A 144 -13.82 -8.01 -2.56
N ILE A 145 -13.04 -6.99 -2.20
CA ILE A 145 -11.78 -7.18 -1.49
C ILE A 145 -12.00 -7.60 -0.04
N GLN A 146 -13.06 -7.12 0.62
CA GLN A 146 -13.42 -7.57 1.96
C GLN A 146 -13.76 -9.07 1.96
N GLU A 147 -14.53 -9.55 0.99
CA GLU A 147 -14.84 -10.97 0.84
C GLU A 147 -13.59 -11.79 0.55
N LEU A 148 -12.73 -11.30 -0.35
CA LEU A 148 -11.53 -12.01 -0.79
C LEU A 148 -10.45 -12.09 0.30
N THR A 149 -10.30 -11.04 1.11
CA THR A 149 -9.18 -10.91 2.05
C THR A 149 -9.58 -10.92 3.53
N GLY A 150 -10.89 -10.85 3.82
CA GLY A 150 -11.41 -10.65 5.18
C GLY A 150 -11.16 -9.24 5.74
N THR A 151 -10.63 -8.30 4.93
CA THR A 151 -10.29 -6.94 5.36
C THR A 151 -10.91 -5.87 4.48
N TYR A 152 -11.52 -4.86 5.10
CA TYR A 152 -12.11 -3.74 4.36
C TYR A 152 -11.00 -2.86 3.76
N PRO A 153 -10.97 -2.60 2.44
CA PRO A 153 -9.93 -1.80 1.80
C PRO A 153 -10.18 -0.31 2.05
N ASN A 154 -9.87 0.14 3.26
CA ASN A 154 -10.26 1.49 3.68
C ASN A 154 -9.18 2.57 3.45
N LYS A 155 -8.07 2.29 2.74
CA LYS A 155 -6.91 3.20 2.80
C LYS A 155 -6.18 3.62 1.53
N ASN A 156 -6.43 3.02 0.37
CA ASN A 156 -5.64 3.31 -0.84
C ASN A 156 -6.49 3.54 -2.10
N LEU A 157 -7.77 3.90 -1.94
CA LEU A 157 -8.56 4.39 -3.06
C LEU A 157 -8.17 5.85 -3.27
N GLU A 158 -7.23 6.09 -4.17
CA GLU A 158 -7.01 7.43 -4.71
C GLU A 158 -8.12 7.66 -5.73
N ILE A 159 -9.07 8.53 -5.36
CA ILE A 159 -10.18 8.96 -6.19
C ILE A 159 -10.00 10.45 -6.46
N GLU A 160 -9.79 10.83 -7.71
CA GLU A 160 -9.72 12.22 -8.17
C GLU A 160 -10.52 12.32 -9.47
N ASP A 161 -11.44 13.30 -9.58
CA ASP A 161 -12.15 13.68 -10.81
C ASP A 161 -12.62 12.51 -11.72
N ASP A 162 -13.49 11.64 -11.19
CA ASP A 162 -14.05 10.46 -11.88
C ASP A 162 -13.05 9.35 -12.26
N GLU A 163 -11.84 9.43 -11.70
CA GLU A 163 -10.82 8.40 -11.79
C GLU A 163 -10.58 7.71 -10.44
N ALA A 164 -10.32 6.39 -10.44
CA ALA A 164 -9.80 5.68 -9.27
C ALA A 164 -8.63 4.75 -9.61
N THR A 165 -7.68 4.66 -8.68
CA THR A 165 -6.67 3.59 -8.69
C THR A 165 -7.13 2.42 -7.83
N LEU A 166 -7.35 1.25 -8.45
CA LEU A 166 -7.75 0.01 -7.79
C LEU A 166 -6.59 -0.99 -7.74
N PHE A 167 -6.46 -1.71 -6.62
CA PHE A 167 -5.39 -2.68 -6.40
C PHE A 167 -5.94 -4.10 -6.29
N PHE A 168 -5.43 -5.00 -7.14
CA PHE A 168 -5.84 -6.42 -7.14
C PHE A 168 -4.68 -7.34 -6.77
N PRO A 169 -4.95 -8.49 -6.12
CA PRO A 169 -3.93 -9.50 -5.83
C PRO A 169 -3.22 -10.01 -7.08
N ASP A 170 -3.98 -10.22 -8.15
CA ASP A 170 -3.52 -10.72 -9.43
C ASP A 170 -4.44 -10.25 -10.57
N LYS A 171 -4.04 -10.55 -11.82
CA LYS A 171 -4.78 -10.17 -13.03
C LYS A 171 -6.12 -10.91 -13.16
N GLU A 172 -6.21 -12.15 -12.70
CA GLU A 172 -7.45 -12.94 -12.79
C GLU A 172 -8.55 -12.33 -11.92
N LYS A 173 -8.21 -11.88 -10.71
CA LYS A 173 -9.13 -11.19 -9.80
C LYS A 173 -9.56 -9.84 -10.34
N ALA A 174 -8.64 -9.07 -10.94
CA ALA A 174 -8.99 -7.83 -11.62
C ALA A 174 -10.00 -8.09 -12.74
N ASN A 175 -9.70 -9.04 -13.64
CA ASN A 175 -10.58 -9.38 -14.75
C ASN A 175 -11.96 -9.87 -14.28
N ALA A 176 -12.00 -10.72 -13.25
CA ALA A 176 -13.26 -11.20 -12.68
C ALA A 176 -14.12 -10.05 -12.14
N PHE A 177 -13.50 -9.12 -11.40
CA PHE A 177 -14.19 -7.94 -10.90
C PHE A 177 -14.77 -7.10 -12.03
N PHE A 178 -13.96 -6.71 -13.02
CA PHE A 178 -14.42 -5.87 -14.12
C PHE A 178 -15.44 -6.56 -15.03
N ALA A 179 -15.36 -7.88 -15.20
CA ALA A 179 -16.40 -8.65 -15.88
C ALA A 179 -17.76 -8.57 -15.16
N GLU A 180 -17.79 -8.59 -13.83
CA GLU A 180 -19.04 -8.36 -13.08
C GLU A 180 -19.53 -6.91 -13.21
N GLN A 181 -18.63 -5.93 -13.24
CA GLN A 181 -19.00 -4.53 -13.46
C GLN A 181 -19.61 -4.32 -14.86
N ALA A 182 -19.07 -4.97 -15.88
CA ALA A 182 -19.63 -4.96 -17.22
C ALA A 182 -21.04 -5.55 -17.23
N ARG A 183 -21.28 -6.69 -16.56
CA ARG A 183 -22.62 -7.30 -16.44
C ARG A 183 -23.65 -6.43 -15.73
N LYS A 184 -23.20 -5.48 -14.90
CA LYS A 184 -24.05 -4.45 -14.29
C LYS A 184 -24.35 -3.29 -15.25
N ASN A 185 -23.96 -3.41 -16.53
CA ASN A 185 -24.08 -2.40 -17.58
C ASN A 185 -23.39 -1.08 -17.21
N ARG A 186 -22.26 -1.16 -16.50
CA ARG A 186 -21.50 0.04 -16.11
C ARG A 186 -20.41 0.34 -17.14
N PRO A 187 -20.40 1.55 -17.72
CA PRO A 187 -19.34 1.96 -18.62
C PRO A 187 -18.06 2.23 -17.83
N TYR A 188 -16.91 1.77 -18.33
CA TYR A 188 -15.61 2.06 -17.72
C TYR A 188 -14.46 1.85 -18.70
N ILE A 189 -13.32 2.50 -18.42
CA ILE A 189 -12.03 2.21 -19.05
C ILE A 189 -11.04 1.79 -17.97
N VAL A 190 -10.33 0.68 -18.18
CA VAL A 190 -9.25 0.21 -17.30
C VAL A 190 -7.92 0.43 -17.98
N LEU A 191 -7.03 1.19 -17.36
CA LEU A 191 -5.68 1.47 -17.82
C LEU A 191 -4.64 0.77 -16.95
N ASP A 192 -3.54 0.31 -17.56
CA ASP A 192 -2.33 -0.06 -16.84
C ASP A 192 -1.74 1.19 -16.17
N SER A 193 -1.53 1.12 -14.86
CA SER A 193 -1.04 2.27 -14.07
C SER A 193 0.32 2.80 -14.53
N LYS A 194 1.19 1.97 -15.13
CA LYS A 194 2.55 2.35 -15.55
C LYS A 194 2.61 2.80 -17.00
N THR A 195 2.00 2.04 -17.90
CA THR A 195 2.10 2.30 -19.34
C THR A 195 0.98 3.19 -19.85
N LYS A 196 -0.08 3.39 -19.06
CA LYS A 196 -1.32 4.07 -19.44
C LYS A 196 -1.99 3.46 -20.67
N GLN A 197 -1.64 2.22 -21.00
CA GLN A 197 -2.31 1.46 -22.04
C GLN A 197 -3.64 0.95 -21.51
N VAL A 198 -4.67 1.02 -22.34
CA VAL A 198 -5.95 0.38 -22.02
C VAL A 198 -5.72 -1.12 -21.91
N LEU A 199 -6.28 -1.74 -20.88
CA LEU A 199 -6.27 -3.18 -20.68
C LEU A 199 -7.62 -3.76 -21.12
N VAL A 200 -8.69 -3.21 -20.54
CA VAL A 200 -10.08 -3.60 -20.83
C VAL A 200 -10.98 -2.39 -20.71
N PHE A 201 -12.15 -2.43 -21.34
CA PHE A 201 -13.18 -1.41 -21.21
C PHE A 201 -14.57 -2.04 -21.30
N SER A 202 -15.59 -1.28 -20.91
CA SER A 202 -17.00 -1.61 -21.16
C SER A 202 -17.73 -0.36 -21.60
N LEU A 203 -18.59 -0.49 -22.61
CA LEU A 203 -19.45 0.58 -23.09
C LEU A 203 -20.79 0.65 -22.33
N GLY A 204 -20.95 -0.14 -21.27
CA GLY A 204 -22.21 -0.28 -20.53
C GLY A 204 -23.23 -1.18 -21.24
N ASP A 205 -22.77 -2.06 -22.13
CA ASP A 205 -23.60 -2.97 -22.95
C ASP A 205 -23.71 -4.39 -22.35
N GLY A 206 -23.15 -4.61 -21.17
CA GLY A 206 -23.09 -5.93 -20.54
C GLY A 206 -21.78 -6.69 -20.80
N ASN A 207 -20.94 -6.20 -21.72
CA ASN A 207 -19.73 -6.87 -22.17
C ASN A 207 -18.46 -6.15 -21.69
N MET A 208 -17.40 -6.94 -21.49
CA MET A 208 -16.06 -6.46 -21.23
C MET A 208 -15.21 -6.76 -22.46
N ASP A 209 -14.68 -5.73 -23.09
CA ASP A 209 -13.84 -5.82 -24.27
C ASP A 209 -12.36 -5.63 -23.92
N GLU A 210 -11.49 -6.38 -24.58
CA GLU A 210 -10.03 -6.20 -24.48
C GLU A 210 -9.54 -5.16 -25.47
N SER A 211 -8.61 -4.30 -25.05
CA SER A 211 -8.15 -3.15 -25.83
C SER A 211 -7.33 -3.46 -27.07
N GLY A 212 -7.00 -4.73 -27.33
CA GLY A 212 -5.93 -5.16 -28.25
C GLY A 212 -6.03 -4.64 -29.70
N GLN A 213 -7.06 -3.87 -30.04
CA GLN A 213 -7.32 -3.26 -31.34
C GLN A 213 -7.60 -1.74 -31.33
N TYR A 214 -7.76 -1.10 -30.17
CA TYR A 214 -8.23 0.30 -30.07
C TYR A 214 -7.32 1.15 -29.19
N ASP A 215 -6.97 2.34 -29.68
CA ASP A 215 -6.35 3.37 -28.85
C ASP A 215 -7.40 4.03 -27.93
N ILE A 216 -6.90 4.74 -26.92
CA ILE A 216 -7.73 5.36 -25.89
C ILE A 216 -8.71 6.40 -26.47
N GLU A 217 -8.29 7.15 -27.51
CA GLU A 217 -9.13 8.15 -28.19
C GLU A 217 -10.32 7.50 -28.91
N THR A 218 -10.08 6.34 -29.54
CA THR A 218 -11.13 5.56 -30.18
C THR A 218 -12.14 5.03 -29.16
N ILE A 219 -11.68 4.59 -28.00
CA ILE A 219 -12.55 4.07 -26.94
C ILE A 219 -13.40 5.20 -26.34
N PHE A 220 -12.82 6.37 -26.07
CA PHE A 220 -13.58 7.54 -25.63
C PHE A 220 -14.66 7.94 -26.66
N SER A 221 -14.32 7.95 -27.94
CA SER A 221 -15.29 8.23 -29.01
C SER A 221 -16.43 7.20 -29.06
N LEU A 222 -16.14 5.92 -28.83
CA LEU A 222 -17.15 4.87 -28.75
C LEU A 222 -18.04 5.03 -27.51
N MET A 223 -17.48 5.43 -26.37
CA MET A 223 -18.23 5.69 -25.13
C MET A 223 -19.14 6.91 -25.25
N GLU A 224 -18.67 7.99 -25.87
CA GLU A 224 -19.51 9.15 -26.18
C GLU A 224 -20.67 8.78 -27.12
N GLN A 225 -20.40 7.95 -28.13
CA GLN A 225 -21.41 7.45 -29.05
C GLN A 225 -22.42 6.50 -28.38
N SER A 226 -21.98 5.65 -27.45
CA SER A 226 -22.88 4.77 -26.69
C SER A 226 -23.71 5.55 -25.67
N ASN A 227 -23.15 6.57 -25.02
CA ASN A 227 -23.88 7.48 -24.13
C ASN A 227 -24.87 8.40 -24.89
N LEU A 228 -24.60 8.71 -26.16
CA LEU A 228 -25.55 9.37 -27.07
C LEU A 228 -26.76 8.48 -27.43
N ILE A 229 -26.68 7.16 -27.26
CA ILE A 229 -27.83 6.26 -27.44
C ILE A 229 -28.67 6.17 -26.14
N GLY A 230 -28.12 6.58 -25.00
CA GLY A 230 -28.79 6.58 -23.69
C GLY A 230 -29.57 7.85 -23.32
N ASN A 231 -29.29 8.99 -23.94
CA ASN A 231 -30.00 10.25 -23.65
C ASN A 231 -30.78 10.81 -24.86
N LYS A 232 -32.06 10.44 -24.88
CA LYS A 232 -33.20 11.19 -25.43
C LYS A 232 -33.04 11.80 -26.83
N ALA A 233 -33.86 11.24 -27.72
CA ALA A 233 -34.67 12.03 -28.63
C ALA A 233 -35.09 13.40 -28.04
N PHE A 234 -34.69 14.46 -28.71
CA PHE A 234 -35.38 15.74 -28.82
C PHE A 234 -35.38 16.01 -30.34
N ILE A 235 -36.48 15.79 -31.06
CA ILE A 235 -37.59 16.75 -31.28
C ILE A 235 -37.14 18.19 -31.13
#